data_AF-A0A060C3D2-F1
#
_entry.id   AF-A0A060C3D2-F1
#
_cell.length_a   1.000
_cell.length_b   1.000
_cell.length_c   1.000
_cell.angle_alpha   90.00
_cell.angle_beta   90.00
_cell.angle_gamma   90.00
#
_symmetry.space_group_name_H-M   'P 1'
#
loop_
_entity.id
_entity.type
_entity.pdbx_description
1 polymer ?
#
loop_
_entity_poly.entity_id
_entity_poly.type
_entity_poly.pdbx_seq_one_letter_code
_entity_poly.pdbx_strand_id
1 'polypeptide(L)' 'ATHYYAGFMGWGQHPENATEVSLSCRPCSIFGNKACFRKDYACLQRITPDMIVSKIEKIVYS' A
#
# COMPACT_ATOMS: atom_id res chain seq x y z
N ALA A 1 3.56 -7.83 1.27
CA ALA A 1 2.64 -6.88 0.63
C ALA A 1 3.22 -6.54 -0.73
N THR A 2 2.52 -6.90 -1.79
CA THR A 2 2.94 -6.64 -3.16
C THR A 2 2.67 -5.17 -3.49
N HIS A 3 3.63 -4.49 -4.11
CA HIS A 3 3.41 -3.16 -4.66
C HIS A 3 2.34 -3.24 -5.76
N TYR A 4 1.49 -2.22 -5.96
CA TYR A 4 0.42 -2.30 -6.97
C TYR A 4 0.95 -2.54 -8.40
N TYR A 5 2.15 -2.05 -8.73
CA TYR A 5 2.86 -2.40 -9.99
C TYR A 5 3.21 -3.88 -10.17
N ALA A 6 3.25 -4.67 -9.11
CA ALA A 6 3.61 -6.09 -9.13
C ALA A 6 2.48 -7.01 -8.63
N GLY A 7 1.34 -6.44 -8.22
CA GLY A 7 0.22 -7.13 -7.59
C GLY A 7 -1.12 -6.78 -8.25
N PHE A 8 -2.18 -7.44 -7.79
CA PHE A 8 -3.54 -7.16 -8.28
C PHE A 8 -4.08 -5.90 -7.60
N MET A 9 -4.37 -4.86 -8.39
CA MET A 9 -5.15 -3.70 -7.94
C MET A 9 -6.65 -3.97 -8.13
N GLY A 10 -7.50 -3.30 -7.35
CA GLY A 10 -8.95 -3.37 -7.55
C GLY A 10 -9.34 -2.93 -8.98
N TRP A 11 -10.26 -3.65 -9.61
CA TRP A 11 -10.74 -3.33 -10.95
C TRP A 11 -11.34 -1.91 -11.00
N GLY A 12 -10.95 -1.13 -12.01
CA GLY A 12 -11.43 0.24 -12.21
C GLY A 12 -10.95 1.26 -11.17
N GLN A 13 -10.01 0.90 -10.28
CA GLN A 13 -9.46 1.82 -9.29
C GLN A 13 -8.34 2.67 -9.89
N HIS A 14 -8.33 3.97 -9.58
CA HIS A 14 -7.26 4.86 -10.00
C HIS A 14 -6.00 4.64 -9.13
N PRO A 15 -4.78 4.52 -9.70
CA PRO A 15 -3.55 4.25 -8.95
C PRO A 15 -3.31 5.23 -7.81
N GLU A 16 -3.63 6.50 -8.02
CA GLU A 16 -3.48 7.55 -7.02
C GLU A 16 -4.48 7.44 -5.88
N ASN A 17 -5.52 6.60 -5.95
CA ASN A 17 -6.38 6.31 -4.79
C ASN A 17 -5.77 5.25 -3.86
N ALA A 18 -4.71 4.56 -4.26
CA ALA A 18 -4.03 3.61 -3.41
C ALA A 18 -3.33 4.31 -2.25
N THR A 19 -3.52 3.79 -1.03
CA THR A 19 -2.77 4.24 0.15
C THR A 19 -1.55 3.35 0.35
N GLU A 20 -0.39 3.97 0.50
CA GLU A 20 0.83 3.26 0.77
C GLU A 20 1.85 4.07 1.58
N VAL A 21 2.84 3.36 2.11
CA VAL A 21 4.03 3.92 2.74
C VAL A 21 5.25 3.67 1.85
N SER A 22 6.03 4.72 1.63
CA SER A 22 7.29 4.63 0.89
C SER A 22 8.33 3.87 1.71
N LEU A 23 8.79 2.74 1.19
CA LEU A 23 9.79 1.88 1.80
C LEU A 23 10.67 1.27 0.72
N SER A 24 11.99 1.34 0.88
CA SER A 24 12.97 0.78 -0.07
C SER A 24 12.86 -0.74 -0.26
N CYS A 25 12.26 -1.43 0.70
CA CYS A 25 12.08 -2.88 0.67
C CYS A 25 10.88 -3.36 -0.15
N ARG A 26 10.14 -2.47 -0.82
CA ARG A 26 8.92 -2.82 -1.56
C ARG A 26 9.20 -2.97 -3.07
N PRO A 27 8.64 -3.99 -3.73
CA PRO A 27 8.01 -5.19 -3.14
C PRO A 27 9.06 -6.13 -2.56
N CYS A 28 8.88 -6.61 -1.32
CA CYS A 28 9.77 -7.64 -0.75
C CYS A 28 9.45 -9.06 -1.28
N SER A 29 8.28 -9.22 -1.91
CA SER A 29 7.84 -10.41 -2.62
C SER A 29 6.86 -9.99 -3.72
N ILE A 30 7.12 -10.41 -4.96
CA ILE A 30 6.24 -10.15 -6.11
C ILE A 30 4.94 -10.96 -5.97
N PHE A 31 5.04 -12.26 -5.69
CA PHE A 31 3.88 -13.14 -5.60
C PHE A 31 3.34 -13.33 -4.16
N GLY A 32 3.89 -12.61 -3.18
CA GLY A 32 3.52 -12.78 -1.77
C GLY A 32 3.95 -14.12 -1.15
N ASN A 33 4.71 -14.94 -1.88
CA ASN A 33 5.16 -16.28 -1.44
C ASN A 33 6.44 -16.26 -0.59
N LYS A 34 7.05 -15.09 -0.37
CA LYS A 34 8.24 -14.94 0.47
C LYS A 34 7.88 -14.16 1.73
N ALA A 35 8.37 -14.63 2.87
CA ALA A 35 8.24 -13.93 4.14
C ALA A 35 8.88 -12.53 4.07
N CYS A 36 8.36 -11.59 4.87
CA CYS A 36 8.94 -10.25 4.96
C CYS A 36 10.34 -10.34 5.60
N PHE A 37 11.38 -9.92 4.89
CA PHE A 37 12.75 -9.99 5.43
C PHE A 37 12.97 -9.07 6.65
N ARG A 38 12.23 -7.95 6.73
CA ARG A 38 12.26 -7.04 7.89
C ARG A 38 11.53 -7.61 9.11
N LYS A 39 10.65 -8.59 8.91
CA LYS A 39 9.80 -9.25 9.92
C LYS A 39 8.81 -8.35 10.67
N ASP A 40 8.91 -7.03 10.53
CA ASP A 40 8.04 -6.03 11.17
C ASP A 40 6.78 -5.68 10.36
N TYR A 41 6.71 -6.12 9.10
CA TYR A 41 5.65 -5.77 8.17
C TYR A 41 5.35 -4.26 8.15
N ALA A 42 6.39 -3.41 8.22
CA ALA A 42 6.23 -1.95 8.26
C ALA A 42 5.39 -1.39 7.10
N CYS A 43 5.37 -2.07 5.94
CA CYS A 43 4.51 -1.70 4.80
C CYS A 43 3.00 -1.75 5.09
N LEU A 44 2.59 -2.51 6.12
CA LEU A 44 1.22 -2.62 6.60
C LEU A 44 1.04 -1.81 7.88
N GLN A 45 1.96 -1.98 8.84
CA GLN A 45 1.82 -1.43 10.19
C GLN A 45 2.01 0.09 10.29
N ARG A 46 2.62 0.73 9.28
CA ARG A 46 2.82 2.19 9.25
C ARG A 46 1.67 2.95 8.58
N ILE A 47 0.67 2.25 8.06
CA ILE A 47 -0.54 2.89 7.53
C ILE A 47 -1.43 3.23 8.72
N THR A 48 -1.54 4.52 9.06
CA THR A 48 -2.35 4.97 10.19
C THR A 48 -3.79 5.26 9.76
N PRO A 49 -4.76 5.25 10.69
CA PRO A 49 -6.13 5.67 10.40
C PRO A 49 -6.21 7.09 9.81
N ASP A 50 -5.43 8.04 10.33
CA ASP A 50 -5.40 9.42 9.84
C ASP A 50 -4.99 9.50 8.36
N MET A 51 -4.03 8.69 7.93
CA MET A 51 -3.63 8.62 6.51
C MET A 51 -4.80 8.22 5.61
N ILE A 52 -5.66 7.31 6.08
CA ILE A 52 -6.84 6.84 5.35
C ILE A 52 -7.90 7.94 5.31
N VAL A 53 -8.20 8.57 6.46
CA VAL A 53 -9.19 9.66 6.54
C VAL A 53 -8.78 10.82 5.62
N SER A 54 -7.54 11.29 5.72
CA SER A 54 -7.04 12.35 4.84
C SER A 54 -7.06 11.97 3.35
N LYS A 55 -6.92 10.68 3.02
CA LYS A 55 -7.03 10.21 1.63
C LYS A 55 -8.47 10.27 1.13
N ILE A 56 -9.43 9.85 1.95
CA ILE A 56 -10.87 9.90 1.64
C ILE A 56 -11.31 11.35 1.45
N GLU A 57 -10.93 12.25 2.37
CA GLU A 57 -11.26 13.68 2.28
C GLU A 57 -10.76 14.29 0.96
N LYS A 58 -9.52 13.96 0.56
CA LYS A 58 -8.93 14.38 -0.72
C LYS A 58 -9.58 13.77 -1.97
N ILE A 59 -10.41 12.75 -1.86
CA ILE A 59 -11.11 12.15 -3.01
C ILE A 59 -12.55 12.66 -3.08
N VAL A 60 -13.17 12.87 -1.92
CA VAL A 60 -14.59 13.25 -1.80
C VAL A 60 -14.79 14.76 -1.90
N TYR A 61 -13.85 15.56 -1.39
CA TYR A 61 -14.00 17.01 -1.26
C TYR A 61 -13.01 17.83 -2.12
N SER A 62 -12.22 17.17 -2.99
CA SER A 62 -11.29 17.80 -3.93
C SER A 62 -11.94 18.21 -5.24
#